data_AF-A0A433D3P6-F1
#
_entry.id   AF-A0A433D3P6-F1
#
_cell.length_a   1.000
_cell.length_b   1.000
_cell.length_c   1.000
_cell.angle_alpha   90.00
_cell.angle_beta   90.00
_cell.angle_gamma   90.00
#
_symmetry.space_group_name_H-M   'P 1'
#
loop_
_entity.id
_entity.type
_entity.pdbx_description
1 polymer ?
#
loop_
_entity_poly.entity_id
_entity_poly.type
_entity_poly.pdbx_seq_one_letter_code
_entity_poly.pdbx_strand_id
1 'polypeptide(L)'
;MSRLNSTLAPSHSLHPHIITHLYLHKDNPLLTPPSPACILDIVYILPSAIFPDQYQLHDLRATLGDNVLVYGELDLEKPLESVNSNGSVVLVRYASTNVRPDEDIVVDLPLHLRYQSPAKASDTDPDRTHNIIEIPRPIAGWTCPMNMGHGHGHGPDDHDHNHDHSAEDVRIALASLRRLPPPYIQHPLPKSRTAVTFLPILYVEEATEPMCAYVPIGRAQDVGIVAVGTYVAVVLGSVWIAWAVWETVVRRWRWEAKGKMKKSE
;
A
#
# COMPACT_ATOMS: atom_id res chain seq x y z
N MET A 1 -12.43 17.52 -19.16
CA MET A 1 -12.57 16.09 -18.77
C MET A 1 -11.84 15.87 -17.45
N SER A 2 -12.43 15.07 -16.55
CA SER A 2 -11.75 14.68 -15.30
C SER A 2 -10.57 13.75 -15.61
N ARG A 3 -9.57 13.77 -14.74
CA ARG A 3 -8.34 12.98 -14.89
C ARG A 3 -7.97 12.34 -13.58
N LEU A 4 -7.51 11.10 -13.64
CA LEU A 4 -6.89 10.41 -12.52
C LEU A 4 -5.50 10.00 -12.97
N ASN A 5 -4.49 10.54 -12.31
CA ASN A 5 -3.10 10.16 -12.55
C ASN A 5 -2.53 9.61 -11.25
N SER A 6 -1.74 8.55 -11.35
CA SER A 6 -1.08 7.96 -10.20
C SER A 6 0.31 7.52 -10.59
N THR A 7 1.28 7.86 -9.75
CA THR A 7 2.68 7.56 -9.95
C THR A 7 3.24 6.91 -8.69
N LEU A 8 4.12 5.93 -8.88
CA LEU A 8 4.85 5.28 -7.79
C LEU A 8 6.25 5.88 -7.72
N ALA A 9 6.60 6.52 -6.60
CA ALA A 9 7.89 7.18 -6.44
C ALA A 9 8.45 7.03 -5.02
N PRO A 10 9.74 6.71 -4.84
CA PRO A 10 10.63 6.09 -5.83
C PRO A 10 10.33 4.59 -5.99
N SER A 11 10.25 4.10 -7.24
CA SER A 11 9.87 2.70 -7.56
C SER A 11 10.87 1.62 -7.12
N HIS A 12 12.11 2.00 -6.79
CA HIS A 12 13.18 1.11 -6.33
C HIS A 12 13.42 1.16 -4.81
N SER A 13 12.56 1.85 -4.06
CA SER A 13 12.64 1.93 -2.60
C SER A 13 11.79 0.85 -1.94
N LEU A 14 12.20 0.40 -0.74
CA LEU A 14 11.37 -0.46 0.12
C LEU A 14 10.20 0.31 0.77
N HIS A 15 10.26 1.63 0.76
CA HIS A 15 9.19 2.51 1.21
C HIS A 15 8.80 3.47 0.07
N PRO A 16 8.12 3.00 -0.98
CA PRO A 16 7.66 3.86 -2.07
C PRO A 16 6.37 4.58 -1.67
N HIS A 17 6.05 5.65 -2.37
CA HIS A 17 4.79 6.37 -2.23
C HIS A 17 3.98 6.27 -3.52
N ILE A 18 2.66 6.09 -3.42
CA ILE A 18 1.75 6.34 -4.55
C ILE A 18 1.24 7.77 -4.42
N ILE A 19 1.62 8.61 -5.37
CA ILE A 19 1.12 9.98 -5.49
C ILE A 19 0.01 9.97 -6.52
N THR A 20 -1.21 10.22 -6.07
CA THR A 20 -2.43 10.25 -6.89
C THR A 20 -2.93 11.68 -7.01
N HIS A 21 -3.14 12.12 -8.25
CA HIS A 21 -3.80 13.37 -8.60
C HIS A 21 -5.17 13.04 -9.19
N LEU A 22 -6.22 13.53 -8.57
CA LEU A 22 -7.59 13.45 -9.06
C LEU A 22 -8.06 14.87 -9.39
N TYR A 23 -8.05 15.19 -10.67
CA TYR A 23 -8.58 16.44 -11.18
C TYR A 23 -10.03 16.26 -11.62
N LEU A 24 -10.94 16.99 -10.98
CA LEU A 24 -12.37 16.91 -11.22
C LEU A 24 -12.86 18.10 -12.05
N HIS A 25 -13.04 17.89 -13.36
CA HIS A 25 -13.44 18.95 -14.27
C HIS A 25 -14.91 19.34 -14.07
N LYS A 26 -15.21 20.64 -13.97
CA LYS A 26 -16.58 21.15 -13.70
C LYS A 26 -17.67 20.61 -14.63
N ASP A 27 -17.34 20.40 -15.91
CA ASP A 27 -18.28 19.94 -16.93
C ASP A 27 -18.49 18.41 -16.90
N ASN A 28 -17.87 17.68 -15.95
CA ASN A 28 -18.13 16.26 -15.80
C ASN A 28 -19.48 16.04 -15.10
N PRO A 29 -20.48 15.41 -15.75
CA PRO A 29 -21.79 15.20 -15.14
C PRO A 29 -21.74 14.28 -13.90
N LEU A 30 -20.70 13.46 -13.77
CA LEU A 30 -20.47 12.57 -12.62
C LEU A 30 -19.77 13.27 -11.44
N LEU A 31 -19.47 14.56 -11.56
CA LEU A 31 -18.92 15.36 -10.47
C LEU A 31 -19.98 15.73 -9.43
N THR A 32 -21.24 15.88 -9.83
CA THR A 32 -22.29 16.19 -8.86
C THR A 32 -22.58 14.91 -8.08
N PRO A 33 -22.38 14.90 -6.74
CA PRO A 33 -22.71 13.73 -5.95
C PRO A 33 -24.20 13.43 -6.18
N PRO A 34 -24.58 12.15 -6.42
CA PRO A 34 -25.98 11.79 -6.61
C PRO A 34 -26.88 12.20 -5.43
N SER A 35 -26.28 12.40 -4.26
CA SER A 35 -26.92 12.94 -3.07
C SER A 35 -25.87 13.49 -2.09
N PRO A 36 -26.25 14.44 -1.22
CA PRO A 36 -25.36 14.94 -0.16
C PRO A 36 -24.83 13.84 0.78
N ALA A 37 -25.51 12.69 0.88
CA ALA A 37 -25.06 11.56 1.69
C ALA A 37 -23.98 10.69 1.00
N CYS A 38 -23.64 10.97 -0.26
CA CYS A 38 -22.56 10.28 -0.96
C CYS A 38 -21.19 10.82 -0.51
N ILE A 39 -20.19 9.94 -0.56
CA ILE A 39 -18.81 10.22 -0.19
C ILE A 39 -17.93 9.88 -1.40
N LEU A 40 -16.98 10.75 -1.73
CA LEU A 40 -15.99 10.48 -2.76
C LEU A 40 -14.91 9.57 -2.16
N ASP A 41 -14.77 8.36 -2.71
CA ASP A 41 -13.76 7.40 -2.30
C ASP A 41 -12.71 7.25 -3.41
N ILE A 42 -11.43 7.35 -3.04
CA ILE A 42 -10.30 6.87 -3.82
C ILE A 42 -9.87 5.53 -3.23
N VAL A 43 -9.90 4.49 -4.05
CA VAL A 43 -9.70 3.09 -3.65
C VAL A 43 -8.40 2.57 -4.23
N TYR A 44 -7.50 2.14 -3.34
CA TYR A 44 -6.24 1.48 -3.69
C TYR A 44 -6.36 0.00 -3.39
N ILE A 45 -6.11 -0.84 -4.39
CA ILE A 45 -6.07 -2.30 -4.24
C ILE A 45 -4.62 -2.72 -4.37
N LEU A 46 -4.03 -3.17 -3.27
CA LEU A 46 -2.61 -3.46 -3.17
C LEU A 46 -2.39 -4.99 -3.13
N PRO A 47 -1.48 -5.54 -3.94
CA PRO A 47 -1.11 -6.95 -3.86
C PRO A 47 -0.44 -7.28 -2.52
N SER A 48 -0.42 -8.54 -2.09
CA SER A 48 0.16 -8.93 -0.79
C SER A 48 1.64 -8.57 -0.62
N ALA A 49 2.39 -8.39 -1.71
CA ALA A 49 3.78 -7.97 -1.72
C ALA A 49 4.01 -6.52 -1.23
N ILE A 50 2.97 -5.70 -1.19
CA ILE A 50 3.05 -4.29 -0.77
C ILE A 50 1.86 -3.95 0.12
N PHE A 51 2.08 -3.12 1.12
CA PHE A 51 1.03 -2.73 2.04
C PHE A 51 1.26 -1.30 2.51
N PRO A 52 0.23 -0.62 3.04
CA PRO A 52 0.37 0.75 3.53
C PRO A 52 1.37 0.82 4.68
N ASP A 53 2.29 1.78 4.63
CA ASP A 53 3.22 2.01 5.73
C ASP A 53 2.46 2.65 6.90
N GLN A 54 2.09 1.82 7.87
CA GLN A 54 1.28 2.25 9.01
C GLN A 54 1.95 3.32 9.88
N TYR A 55 3.28 3.43 9.86
CA TYR A 55 4.01 4.43 10.63
C TYR A 55 4.05 5.78 9.91
N GLN A 56 4.09 5.77 8.58
CA GLN A 56 4.05 6.99 7.76
C GLN A 56 2.62 7.46 7.45
N LEU A 57 1.62 6.60 7.59
CA LEU A 57 0.21 6.95 7.39
C LEU A 57 -0.31 8.04 8.35
N HIS A 58 0.47 8.40 9.37
CA HIS A 58 0.13 9.46 10.31
C HIS A 58 -0.03 10.82 9.62
N ASP A 59 0.76 11.14 8.59
CA ASP A 59 0.67 12.41 7.86
C ASP A 59 -0.65 12.52 7.07
N LEU A 60 -1.00 11.43 6.38
CA LEU A 60 -2.26 11.36 5.64
C LEU A 60 -3.47 11.41 6.60
N ARG A 61 -3.38 10.73 7.75
CA ARG A 61 -4.39 10.79 8.82
C ARG A 61 -4.40 12.13 9.56
N ALA A 62 -3.30 12.87 9.62
CA ALA A 62 -3.30 14.21 10.20
C ALA A 62 -4.15 15.17 9.35
N THR A 63 -4.11 14.98 8.02
CA THR A 63 -4.87 15.80 7.06
C THR A 63 -6.32 15.34 6.94
N LEU A 64 -6.55 14.02 6.87
CA LEU A 64 -7.87 13.45 6.54
C LEU A 64 -8.57 12.78 7.74
N GLY A 65 -7.90 12.60 8.87
CA GLY A 65 -8.46 11.99 10.07
C GLY A 65 -8.92 10.55 9.85
N ASP A 66 -10.12 10.25 10.36
CA ASP A 66 -10.79 8.95 10.23
C ASP A 66 -11.28 8.64 8.81
N ASN A 67 -11.00 9.52 7.84
CA ASN A 67 -11.36 9.31 6.44
C ASN A 67 -10.34 8.46 5.67
N VAL A 68 -9.31 7.93 6.32
CA VAL A 68 -8.37 6.97 5.74
C VAL A 68 -8.59 5.61 6.38
N LEU A 69 -9.17 4.68 5.62
CA LEU A 69 -9.48 3.35 6.08
C LEU A 69 -8.58 2.34 5.40
N VAL A 70 -8.00 1.45 6.19
CA VAL A 70 -7.07 0.42 5.71
C VAL A 70 -7.62 -0.95 6.11
N TYR A 71 -7.62 -1.87 5.14
CA TYR A 71 -8.13 -3.23 5.30
C TYR A 71 -7.13 -4.25 4.75
N GLY A 72 -7.16 -5.47 5.27
CA GLY A 72 -6.28 -6.57 4.85
C GLY A 72 -5.11 -6.79 5.81
N GLU A 73 -4.06 -7.46 5.32
CA GLU A 73 -2.88 -7.81 6.12
C GLU A 73 -1.85 -6.67 6.13
N LEU A 74 -1.45 -6.25 7.35
CA LEU A 74 -0.57 -5.10 7.59
C LEU A 74 0.63 -5.45 8.49
N ASP A 75 0.76 -6.71 8.91
CA ASP A 75 1.88 -7.18 9.72
C ASP A 75 3.21 -6.92 8.99
N LEU A 76 4.07 -6.05 9.51
CA LEU A 76 5.31 -5.63 8.86
C LEU A 76 6.38 -6.73 8.85
N GLU A 77 6.31 -7.67 9.80
CA GLU A 77 7.40 -8.63 10.06
C GLU A 77 7.23 -9.94 9.28
N LYS A 78 6.04 -10.17 8.73
CA LYS A 78 5.75 -11.40 7.99
C LYS A 78 6.30 -11.35 6.56
N PRO A 79 7.16 -12.31 6.16
CA PRO A 79 7.56 -12.46 4.76
C PRO A 79 6.36 -12.79 3.89
N LEU A 80 6.45 -12.47 2.58
CA LEU A 80 5.36 -12.71 1.62
C LEU A 80 4.84 -14.16 1.65
N GLU A 81 5.73 -15.14 1.83
CA GLU A 81 5.40 -16.57 1.90
C GLU A 81 4.47 -16.96 3.06
N SER A 82 4.39 -16.11 4.08
CA SER A 82 3.59 -16.35 5.30
C SER A 82 2.31 -15.53 5.36
N VAL A 83 2.00 -14.78 4.30
CA VAL A 83 0.86 -13.87 4.21
C VAL A 83 -0.21 -14.43 3.27
N ASN A 84 -1.48 -14.23 3.62
CA ASN A 84 -2.59 -14.56 2.73
C ASN A 84 -2.48 -13.76 1.42
N SER A 85 -2.79 -14.39 0.28
CA SER A 85 -2.68 -13.77 -1.05
C SER A 85 -3.69 -12.63 -1.31
N ASN A 86 -4.53 -12.29 -0.34
CA ASN A 86 -5.64 -11.35 -0.53
C ASN A 86 -5.23 -9.87 -0.54
N GLY A 87 -3.97 -9.55 -0.20
CA GLY A 87 -3.45 -8.19 -0.27
C GLY A 87 -4.03 -7.24 0.77
N SER A 88 -4.07 -5.96 0.43
CA SER A 88 -4.67 -4.91 1.26
C SER A 88 -5.46 -3.91 0.42
N VAL A 89 -6.40 -3.22 1.04
CA VAL A 89 -7.21 -2.19 0.40
C VAL A 89 -7.15 -0.91 1.24
N VAL A 90 -6.87 0.22 0.60
CA VAL A 90 -6.92 1.54 1.22
C VAL A 90 -8.04 2.35 0.61
N LEU A 91 -8.80 3.01 1.48
CA LEU A 91 -9.90 3.89 1.14
C LEU A 91 -9.60 5.28 1.67
N VAL A 92 -9.48 6.23 0.77
CA VAL A 92 -9.27 7.64 1.11
C VAL A 92 -10.56 8.38 0.78
N ARG A 93 -11.22 8.91 1.81
CA ARG A 93 -12.59 9.43 1.72
C ARG A 93 -12.65 10.95 1.79
N TYR A 94 -13.47 11.55 0.95
CA TYR A 94 -13.77 12.97 0.96
C TYR A 94 -15.29 13.17 1.04
N ALA A 95 -15.75 13.92 2.04
CA ALA A 95 -17.15 14.31 2.11
C ALA A 95 -17.53 15.13 0.87
N SER A 96 -18.70 14.86 0.28
CA SER A 96 -19.16 15.54 -0.93
C SER A 96 -19.17 17.08 -0.81
N THR A 97 -19.42 17.61 0.39
CA THR A 97 -19.39 19.05 0.69
C THR A 97 -18.00 19.68 0.59
N ASN A 98 -16.95 18.87 0.67
CA ASN A 98 -15.55 19.32 0.65
C ASN A 98 -14.95 19.22 -0.75
N VAL A 99 -15.64 18.61 -1.71
CA VAL A 99 -15.16 18.43 -3.09
C VAL A 99 -15.65 19.61 -3.93
N ARG A 100 -14.72 20.36 -4.52
CA ARG A 100 -15.04 21.49 -5.39
C ARG A 100 -14.78 21.17 -6.86
N PRO A 101 -15.56 21.74 -7.78
CA PRO A 101 -15.22 21.70 -9.20
C PRO A 101 -13.88 22.36 -9.49
N ASP A 102 -13.15 21.78 -10.44
CA ASP A 102 -11.80 22.21 -10.87
C ASP A 102 -10.74 22.18 -9.74
N GLU A 103 -11.02 21.43 -8.68
CA GLU A 103 -10.04 21.11 -7.63
C GLU A 103 -9.16 19.92 -8.06
N ASP A 104 -7.86 20.02 -7.75
CA ASP A 104 -6.93 18.90 -7.84
C ASP A 104 -6.75 18.28 -6.45
N ILE A 105 -7.31 17.09 -6.27
CA ILE A 105 -7.19 16.33 -5.03
C ILE A 105 -5.90 15.50 -5.12
N VAL A 106 -4.95 15.81 -4.23
CA VAL A 106 -3.67 15.09 -4.15
C VAL A 106 -3.67 14.17 -2.95
N VAL A 107 -3.41 12.88 -3.20
CA VAL A 107 -3.23 11.86 -2.17
C VAL A 107 -1.82 11.32 -2.26
N ASP A 108 -1.08 11.45 -1.16
CA ASP A 108 0.21 10.79 -0.97
C ASP A 108 0.02 9.57 -0.07
N LEU A 109 0.04 8.38 -0.67
CA LEU A 109 -0.12 7.12 0.03
C LEU A 109 1.25 6.46 0.28
N PRO A 110 1.79 6.48 1.50
CA PRO A 110 3.04 5.82 1.83
C PRO A 110 2.83 4.30 1.91
N LEU A 111 3.76 3.55 1.32
CA LEU A 111 3.72 2.10 1.22
C LEU A 111 5.01 1.48 1.75
N HIS A 112 4.94 0.18 2.02
CA HIS A 112 6.04 -0.66 2.46
C HIS A 112 6.05 -1.96 1.64
N LEU A 113 7.21 -2.32 1.08
CA LEU A 113 7.42 -3.55 0.33
C LEU A 113 7.80 -4.70 1.26
N ARG A 114 7.14 -5.85 1.12
CA ARG A 114 7.51 -7.07 1.86
C ARG A 114 8.77 -7.69 1.27
N TYR A 115 9.54 -8.33 2.16
CA TYR A 115 10.58 -9.26 1.75
C TYR A 115 10.01 -10.36 0.85
N GLN A 116 10.62 -10.48 -0.32
CA GLN A 116 10.28 -11.47 -1.32
C GLN A 116 11.18 -12.70 -1.17
N SER A 117 10.73 -13.82 -1.72
CA SER A 117 11.54 -15.02 -1.82
C SER A 117 12.82 -14.77 -2.62
N PRO A 118 13.98 -15.26 -2.14
CA PRO A 118 15.22 -15.24 -2.92
C PRO A 118 15.07 -15.97 -4.25
N ALA A 119 15.87 -15.58 -5.25
CA ALA A 119 15.97 -16.31 -6.52
C ALA A 119 16.49 -17.73 -6.27
N LYS A 120 15.75 -18.74 -6.73
CA LYS A 120 16.15 -20.14 -6.62
C LYS A 120 16.94 -20.55 -7.86
N ALA A 121 17.84 -21.51 -7.71
CA ALA A 121 18.58 -22.08 -8.85
C ALA A 121 17.66 -22.75 -9.89
N SER A 122 16.44 -23.12 -9.49
CA SER A 122 15.41 -23.69 -10.35
C SER A 122 14.55 -22.64 -11.06
N ASP A 123 14.68 -21.36 -10.72
CA ASP A 123 13.91 -20.30 -11.35
C ASP A 123 14.39 -20.08 -12.79
N THR A 124 13.50 -19.58 -13.66
CA THR A 124 13.81 -19.27 -15.07
C THR A 124 14.98 -18.30 -15.22
N ASP A 125 15.11 -17.37 -14.26
CA ASP A 125 16.25 -16.47 -14.13
C ASP A 125 16.82 -16.62 -12.70
N PRO A 126 17.85 -17.45 -12.51
CA PRO A 126 18.46 -17.67 -11.20
C PRO A 126 19.38 -16.52 -10.77
N ASP A 127 19.77 -15.64 -11.70
CA ASP A 127 20.67 -14.52 -11.46
C ASP A 127 19.92 -13.20 -11.18
N ARG A 128 18.59 -13.20 -11.32
CA ARG A 128 17.74 -12.05 -11.04
C ARG A 128 18.06 -11.44 -9.68
N THR A 129 18.16 -10.13 -9.66
CA THR A 129 18.44 -9.35 -8.45
C THR A 129 17.20 -8.66 -7.90
N HIS A 130 16.12 -8.62 -8.68
CA HIS A 130 14.90 -7.92 -8.32
C HIS A 130 13.65 -8.71 -8.73
N ASN A 131 12.58 -8.51 -7.97
CA ASN A 131 11.22 -8.87 -8.33
C ASN A 131 10.45 -7.63 -8.73
N ILE A 132 9.67 -7.75 -9.80
CA ILE A 132 8.77 -6.70 -10.26
C ILE A 132 7.40 -7.00 -9.69
N ILE A 133 6.86 -6.05 -8.92
CA ILE A 133 5.52 -6.10 -8.36
C ILE A 133 4.65 -5.11 -9.14
N GLU A 134 3.65 -5.64 -9.84
CA GLU A 134 2.64 -4.83 -10.51
C GLU A 134 1.58 -4.37 -9.50
N ILE A 135 1.33 -3.07 -9.47
CA ILE A 135 0.36 -2.44 -8.59
C ILE A 135 -0.77 -1.89 -9.48
N PRO A 136 -2.01 -2.35 -9.28
CA PRO A 136 -3.18 -1.79 -9.95
C PRO A 136 -3.31 -0.29 -9.68
N ARG A 137 -3.76 0.46 -10.70
CA ARG A 137 -4.08 1.87 -10.54
C ARG A 137 -5.29 2.05 -9.62
N PRO A 138 -5.33 3.13 -8.82
CA PRO A 138 -6.47 3.39 -7.96
C PRO A 138 -7.71 3.71 -8.80
N ILE A 139 -8.87 3.51 -8.19
CA ILE A 139 -10.17 3.88 -8.77
C ILE A 139 -10.83 4.94 -7.91
N ALA A 140 -11.48 5.92 -8.54
CA ALA A 140 -12.20 6.99 -7.87
C ALA A 140 -13.70 6.94 -8.18
N GLY A 141 -14.54 7.16 -7.18
CA GLY A 141 -15.99 7.13 -7.36
C GLY A 141 -16.79 7.52 -6.13
N TRP A 142 -18.10 7.64 -6.30
CA TRP A 142 -19.03 7.99 -5.24
C TRP A 142 -19.55 6.74 -4.53
N THR A 143 -19.33 6.64 -3.23
CA THR A 143 -19.99 5.67 -2.36
C THR A 143 -21.26 6.27 -1.79
N CYS A 144 -22.42 5.75 -2.19
CA CYS A 144 -23.74 6.26 -1.81
C CYS A 144 -24.57 5.20 -1.05
N PRO A 145 -25.35 5.57 -0.02
CA PRO A 145 -26.25 4.64 0.66
C PRO A 145 -27.46 4.28 -0.22
N MET A 146 -27.82 2.99 -0.27
CA MET A 146 -28.88 2.44 -1.15
C MET A 146 -30.31 2.88 -0.78
N ASN A 147 -30.55 3.52 0.37
CA ASN A 147 -31.91 3.93 0.79
C ASN A 147 -32.43 5.20 0.09
N MET A 148 -31.94 5.53 -1.11
CA MET A 148 -32.52 6.59 -1.92
C MET A 148 -33.53 5.98 -2.87
N GLY A 149 -34.80 6.23 -2.54
CA GLY A 149 -35.94 5.48 -3.01
C GLY A 149 -36.11 5.43 -4.53
N HIS A 150 -36.66 4.31 -4.96
CA HIS A 150 -37.65 4.28 -6.02
C HIS A 150 -38.66 5.43 -5.84
N GLY A 151 -38.44 6.53 -6.56
CA GLY A 151 -39.56 7.30 -7.06
C GLY A 151 -40.26 6.43 -8.09
N HIS A 152 -41.45 5.92 -7.76
CA HIS A 152 -42.42 5.49 -8.77
C HIS A 152 -42.73 6.69 -9.68
N GLY A 153 -41.94 6.85 -10.74
CA GLY A 153 -42.29 7.67 -11.89
C GLY A 153 -43.16 6.83 -12.82
N HIS A 154 -44.44 7.17 -12.86
CA HIS A 154 -45.41 6.73 -13.85
C HIS A 154 -44.85 6.94 -15.27
N GLY A 155 -45.10 6.01 -16.21
CA GLY A 155 -44.74 6.16 -17.63
C GLY A 155 -45.40 7.40 -18.26
N PRO A 156 -44.97 7.81 -19.48
CA PRO A 156 -45.34 7.03 -20.67
C PRO A 156 -44.27 6.94 -21.77
N ASP A 157 -44.65 6.16 -22.78
CA ASP A 157 -44.00 5.70 -24.00
C ASP A 157 -43.05 6.63 -24.79
N ASP A 158 -42.15 5.93 -25.49
CA ASP A 158 -41.69 6.10 -26.88
C ASP A 158 -40.36 6.80 -27.25
N HIS A 159 -39.68 6.08 -28.16
CA HIS A 159 -38.62 6.43 -29.12
C HIS A 159 -37.13 6.63 -28.71
N ASP A 160 -36.39 5.53 -28.90
CA ASP A 160 -35.21 5.35 -29.78
C ASP A 160 -34.25 6.55 -30.00
N HIS A 161 -32.99 6.40 -29.55
CA HIS A 161 -31.80 6.44 -30.42
C HIS A 161 -30.49 6.14 -29.66
N ASN A 162 -29.98 4.94 -29.93
CA ASN A 162 -28.59 4.57 -30.21
C ASN A 162 -27.44 5.48 -29.69
N HIS A 163 -26.83 5.11 -28.55
CA HIS A 163 -25.46 5.53 -28.16
C HIS A 163 -24.76 4.42 -27.37
N ASP A 164 -24.23 3.43 -28.11
CA ASP A 164 -23.65 2.19 -27.58
C ASP A 164 -22.12 2.24 -27.40
N HIS A 165 -21.57 3.40 -27.02
CA HIS A 165 -20.14 3.52 -26.66
C HIS A 165 -19.91 3.78 -25.16
N SER A 166 -20.93 4.22 -24.40
CA SER A 166 -20.79 4.49 -22.96
C SER A 166 -21.11 3.27 -22.09
N ALA A 167 -21.83 2.27 -22.61
CA ALA A 167 -22.27 1.12 -21.83
C ALA A 167 -21.12 0.13 -21.57
N GLU A 168 -20.16 0.04 -22.49
CA GLU A 168 -19.03 -0.88 -22.38
C GLU A 168 -17.97 -0.36 -21.40
N ASP A 169 -17.65 0.94 -21.40
CA ASP A 169 -16.74 1.56 -20.41
C ASP A 169 -17.30 1.49 -18.98
N VAL A 170 -18.62 1.70 -18.84
CA VAL A 170 -19.32 1.55 -17.56
C VAL A 170 -19.38 0.08 -17.13
N ARG A 171 -19.51 -0.87 -18.07
CA ARG A 171 -19.42 -2.31 -17.78
C ARG A 171 -18.01 -2.74 -17.39
N ILE A 172 -16.96 -2.20 -17.99
CA ILE A 172 -15.57 -2.48 -17.63
C ILE A 172 -15.28 -1.94 -16.22
N ALA A 173 -15.75 -0.73 -15.89
CA ALA A 173 -15.65 -0.17 -14.54
C ALA A 173 -16.48 -0.97 -13.50
N LEU A 174 -17.70 -1.41 -13.84
CA LEU A 174 -18.53 -2.28 -12.99
C LEU A 174 -17.99 -3.72 -12.87
N ALA A 175 -17.33 -4.24 -13.90
CA ALA A 175 -16.65 -5.53 -13.88
C ALA A 175 -15.43 -5.50 -12.96
N SER A 176 -14.75 -4.36 -12.86
CA SER A 176 -13.68 -4.10 -11.89
C SER A 176 -14.22 -3.98 -10.45
N LEU A 177 -15.44 -3.45 -10.25
CA LEU A 177 -16.08 -3.39 -8.93
C LEU A 177 -16.64 -4.74 -8.45
N ARG A 178 -17.05 -5.62 -9.37
CA ARG A 178 -17.38 -7.03 -9.05
C ARG A 178 -16.14 -7.88 -8.71
N ARG A 179 -14.94 -7.32 -8.86
CA ARG A 179 -13.66 -7.94 -8.46
C ARG A 179 -12.99 -7.22 -7.30
N LEU A 180 -13.72 -6.42 -6.50
CA LEU A 180 -13.20 -6.04 -5.20
C LEU A 180 -13.13 -7.30 -4.32
N PRO A 181 -11.93 -7.76 -3.93
CA PRO A 181 -11.81 -8.98 -3.13
C PRO A 181 -12.57 -8.79 -1.80
N PRO A 182 -13.19 -9.85 -1.25
CA PRO A 182 -13.59 -9.85 0.16
C PRO A 182 -12.31 -9.53 0.98
N PRO A 183 -12.22 -8.32 1.56
CA PRO A 183 -13.09 -7.84 2.62
C PRO A 183 -14.04 -6.67 2.26
N TYR A 184 -14.06 -6.17 1.02
CA TYR A 184 -14.87 -5.00 0.66
C TYR A 184 -16.40 -5.23 0.81
N ILE A 185 -16.85 -6.48 0.70
CA ILE A 185 -18.26 -6.87 0.79
C ILE A 185 -18.67 -7.25 2.23
N GLN A 186 -17.72 -7.55 3.13
CA GLN A 186 -18.01 -8.24 4.40
C GLN A 186 -17.78 -7.46 5.69
N HIS A 187 -17.20 -6.26 5.67
CA HIS A 187 -16.92 -5.53 6.92
C HIS A 187 -17.40 -4.07 6.94
N PRO A 188 -17.77 -3.58 8.15
CA PRO A 188 -18.90 -2.69 8.32
C PRO A 188 -18.58 -1.29 7.84
N LEU A 189 -19.23 -0.90 6.75
CA LEU A 189 -19.66 0.48 6.57
C LEU A 189 -20.30 0.98 7.87
N PRO A 190 -20.10 2.26 8.20
CA PRO A 190 -20.18 2.80 9.56
C PRO A 190 -21.42 2.33 10.32
N LYS A 191 -21.29 1.32 11.20
CA LYS A 191 -22.26 0.76 12.20
C LYS A 191 -23.75 0.62 11.81
N SER A 192 -24.12 1.00 10.61
CA SER A 192 -25.46 1.11 10.06
C SER A 192 -25.54 0.06 8.97
N ARG A 193 -26.52 -0.83 9.07
CA ARG A 193 -26.83 -1.89 8.11
C ARG A 193 -27.36 -1.34 6.77
N THR A 194 -26.86 -0.19 6.33
CA THR A 194 -27.20 0.42 5.06
C THR A 194 -26.29 -0.15 3.99
N ALA A 195 -26.87 -0.91 3.06
CA ALA A 195 -26.19 -1.28 1.84
C ALA A 195 -25.71 0.00 1.12
N VAL A 196 -24.53 -0.04 0.53
CA VAL A 196 -23.98 1.08 -0.25
C VAL A 196 -23.69 0.62 -1.66
N THR A 197 -23.68 1.57 -2.59
CA THR A 197 -23.28 1.37 -3.98
C THR A 197 -22.12 2.29 -4.30
N PHE A 198 -21.11 1.76 -4.98
CA PHE A 198 -20.02 2.54 -5.53
C PHE A 198 -20.32 2.89 -6.99
N LEU A 199 -20.24 4.16 -7.32
CA LEU A 199 -20.50 4.71 -8.65
C LEU A 199 -19.18 5.28 -9.18
N PRO A 200 -18.49 4.58 -10.10
CA PRO A 200 -17.19 5.02 -10.60
C PRO A 200 -17.34 6.33 -11.37
N ILE A 201 -16.42 7.26 -11.15
CA ILE A 201 -16.32 8.47 -11.97
C ILE A 201 -15.60 8.09 -13.27
N LEU A 202 -16.15 8.45 -14.41
CA LEU A 202 -15.44 8.33 -15.68
C LEU A 202 -14.37 9.44 -15.75
N TYR A 203 -13.13 9.03 -15.92
CA TYR A 203 -11.98 9.92 -16.09
C TYR A 203 -11.11 9.41 -17.23
N VAL A 204 -10.35 10.33 -17.81
CA VAL A 204 -9.27 9.95 -18.75
C VAL A 204 -8.08 9.53 -17.90
N GLU A 205 -7.66 8.28 -18.05
CA GLU A 205 -6.44 7.78 -17.46
C GLU A 205 -5.26 8.18 -18.36
N GLU A 206 -4.34 9.00 -17.84
CA GLU A 206 -3.22 9.52 -18.64
C GLU A 206 -2.16 8.46 -18.95
N ALA A 207 -2.12 7.36 -18.19
CA ALA A 207 -1.14 6.30 -18.35
C ALA A 207 -1.82 4.93 -18.29
N THR A 208 -1.66 4.13 -19.35
CA THR A 208 -2.25 2.79 -19.47
C THR A 208 -1.39 1.69 -18.83
N GLU A 209 -0.11 1.98 -18.55
CA GLU A 209 0.80 1.00 -17.98
C GLU A 209 0.58 0.83 -16.46
N PRO A 210 0.70 -0.40 -15.92
CA PRO A 210 0.64 -0.63 -14.48
C PRO A 210 1.79 0.07 -13.74
N MET A 211 1.58 0.38 -12.46
CA MET A 211 2.66 0.92 -11.62
C MET A 211 3.53 -0.23 -11.15
N CYS A 212 4.83 -0.19 -11.42
CA CYS A 212 5.76 -1.27 -11.07
C CYS A 212 6.70 -0.86 -9.93
N ALA A 213 6.78 -1.70 -8.90
CA ALA A 213 7.78 -1.61 -7.85
C ALA A 213 8.88 -2.67 -8.05
N TYR A 214 10.14 -2.30 -7.80
CA TYR A 214 11.29 -3.18 -7.93
C TYR A 214 11.82 -3.55 -6.55
N VAL A 215 11.58 -4.79 -6.13
CA VAL A 215 12.00 -5.28 -4.83
C VAL A 215 13.33 -6.03 -4.97
N PRO A 216 14.42 -5.62 -4.30
CA PRO A 216 15.67 -6.37 -4.33
C PRO A 216 15.49 -7.74 -3.68
N ILE A 217 16.10 -8.77 -4.28
CA ILE A 217 16.11 -10.13 -3.77
C ILE A 217 17.52 -10.71 -3.75
N GLY A 218 17.79 -11.56 -2.76
CA GLY A 218 19.01 -12.34 -2.68
C GLY A 218 18.98 -13.57 -3.58
N ARG A 219 20.13 -14.22 -3.74
CA ARG A 219 20.24 -15.51 -4.41
C ARG A 219 20.27 -16.62 -3.36
N ALA A 220 19.45 -17.64 -3.53
CA ALA A 220 19.42 -18.78 -2.59
C ALA A 220 20.75 -19.55 -2.56
N GLN A 221 21.55 -19.45 -3.62
CA GLN A 221 22.86 -20.11 -3.73
C GLN A 221 23.89 -19.52 -2.76
N ASP A 222 23.75 -18.24 -2.41
CA ASP A 222 24.69 -17.52 -1.56
C ASP A 222 24.49 -17.80 -0.06
N VAL A 223 23.41 -18.51 0.31
CA VAL A 223 23.05 -18.80 1.71
C VAL A 223 24.20 -19.49 2.45
N GLY A 224 24.92 -20.42 1.79
CA GLY A 224 26.07 -21.09 2.39
C GLY A 224 27.24 -20.13 2.69
N ILE A 225 27.53 -19.22 1.76
CA ILE A 225 28.60 -18.22 1.91
C ILE A 225 28.23 -17.25 3.05
N VAL A 226 26.98 -16.79 3.08
CA VAL A 226 26.47 -15.90 4.14
C VAL A 226 26.54 -16.57 5.51
N ALA A 227 26.15 -17.85 5.60
CA ALA A 227 26.19 -18.60 6.86
C ALA A 227 27.63 -18.76 7.39
N VAL A 228 28.57 -19.16 6.53
CA VAL A 228 29.99 -19.29 6.90
C VAL A 228 30.58 -17.94 7.28
N GLY A 229 30.34 -16.90 6.49
CA GLY A 229 30.83 -15.55 6.77
C GLY A 229 30.31 -15.01 8.10
N THR A 230 29.02 -15.20 8.38
CA THR A 230 28.40 -14.81 9.66
C THR A 230 29.03 -15.55 10.83
N TYR A 231 29.21 -16.86 10.70
CA TYR A 231 29.85 -17.67 11.74
C TYR A 231 31.28 -17.19 12.04
N VAL A 232 32.10 -16.97 11.00
CA VAL A 232 33.47 -16.48 11.15
C VAL A 232 33.49 -15.10 11.83
N ALA A 233 32.63 -14.18 11.41
CA ALA A 233 32.52 -12.85 12.01
C ALA A 233 32.17 -12.92 13.51
N VAL A 234 31.22 -13.77 13.88
CA VAL A 234 30.82 -13.97 15.28
C VAL A 234 31.96 -14.56 16.12
N VAL A 235 32.67 -15.57 15.60
CA VAL A 235 33.81 -16.18 16.30
C VAL A 235 34.94 -15.17 16.49
N LEU A 236 35.32 -14.44 15.44
CA LEU A 236 36.37 -13.42 15.52
C LEU A 236 35.98 -12.29 16.49
N GLY A 237 34.74 -11.82 16.44
CA GLY A 237 34.23 -10.82 17.40
C GLY A 237 34.26 -11.32 18.84
N SER A 238 33.89 -12.59 19.07
CA SER A 238 33.92 -13.21 20.40
C SER A 238 35.35 -13.37 20.93
N VAL A 239 36.28 -13.80 20.09
CA VAL A 239 37.72 -13.91 20.44
C VAL A 239 38.29 -12.54 20.75
N TRP A 240 37.94 -11.51 19.97
CA TRP A 240 38.36 -10.14 20.21
C TRP A 240 37.87 -9.62 21.57
N ILE A 241 36.59 -9.81 21.88
CA ILE A 241 36.02 -9.41 23.17
C ILE A 241 36.70 -10.16 24.33
N ALA A 242 36.88 -11.47 24.20
CA ALA A 242 37.56 -12.28 25.22
C ALA A 242 39.01 -11.82 25.46
N TRP A 243 39.73 -11.49 24.39
CA TRP A 243 41.09 -10.96 24.48
C TRP A 243 41.14 -9.59 25.18
N ALA A 244 40.22 -8.67 24.85
CA ALA A 244 40.14 -7.37 25.49
C ALA A 244 39.81 -7.47 27.00
N VAL A 245 38.91 -8.38 27.37
CA VAL A 245 38.59 -8.69 28.78
C VAL A 245 39.83 -9.26 29.49
N TRP A 246 40.50 -10.23 28.86
CA TRP A 246 41.71 -10.83 29.40
C TRP A 246 42.80 -9.80 29.65
N GLU A 247 43.07 -8.93 28.68
CA GLU A 247 44.06 -7.86 28.83
C GLU A 247 43.71 -6.92 29.99
N THR A 248 42.43 -6.60 30.15
CA THR A 248 41.93 -5.77 31.26
C THR A 248 42.16 -6.44 32.62
N VAL A 249 41.90 -7.74 32.73
CA VAL A 249 42.13 -8.53 33.95
C VAL A 249 43.62 -8.59 34.29
N VAL A 250 44.48 -8.89 33.30
CA VAL A 250 45.94 -8.95 33.48
C VAL A 250 46.48 -7.58 33.94
N ARG A 251 46.00 -6.48 33.34
CA ARG A 251 46.36 -5.13 33.77
C ARG A 251 45.99 -4.91 35.23
N ARG A 252 44.75 -5.24 35.64
CA ARG A 252 44.30 -5.11 37.03
C ARG A 252 45.16 -5.91 38.00
N TRP A 253 45.47 -7.17 37.70
CA TRP A 253 46.32 -8.01 38.55
C TRP A 253 47.71 -7.41 38.75
N ARG A 254 48.31 -6.81 37.71
CA ARG A 254 49.59 -6.10 37.81
C ARG A 254 49.51 -4.87 38.74
N TRP A 255 48.40 -4.13 38.73
CA TRP A 255 48.19 -3.00 39.64
C TRP A 255 48.05 -3.45 41.10
N GLU A 256 47.29 -4.50 41.36
CA GLU A 256 47.11 -5.06 42.70
C GLU A 256 48.44 -5.59 43.27
N ALA A 257 49.27 -6.23 42.45
CA ALA A 257 50.61 -6.67 42.85
C ALA A 257 51.52 -5.49 43.25
N LYS A 258 51.48 -4.38 42.50
CA LYS A 258 52.25 -3.16 42.84
C LYS A 258 51.74 -2.47 44.12
N GLY A 259 50.44 -2.47 44.36
CA GLY A 259 49.83 -1.86 45.55
C GLY A 259 50.23 -2.54 46.86
N LYS A 260 50.46 -3.86 46.84
CA LYS A 260 50.91 -4.61 48.02
C LYS A 260 52.35 -4.27 48.43
N MET A 261 53.22 -3.92 47.49
CA MET A 261 54.63 -3.59 47.77
C MET A 261 54.82 -2.28 48.56
N LYS A 262 53.89 -1.32 48.46
CA LYS A 262 54.00 -0.01 49.13
C LYS A 262 53.47 0.00 50.57
N LYS A 263 52.88 -1.09 51.07
CA LYS A 263 52.29 -1.16 52.42
C LYS A 263 53.19 -1.82 53.47
N SER A 264 54.38 -2.28 53.08
CA SER A 264 55.34 -2.97 53.94
C SER A 264 56.59 -2.16 54.31
N GLU A 265 56.62 -0.87 53.95
CA GLU A 265 57.58 0.13 54.46
C GLU A 265 56.87 1.05 55.46
#